data_AF-A0A9P9TZU6-F1
#
_entry.id   AF-A0A9P9TZU6-F1
#
_cell.length_a   1.000
_cell.length_b   1.000
_cell.length_c   1.000
_cell.angle_alpha   90.00
_cell.angle_beta   90.00
_cell.angle_gamma   90.00
#
_symmetry.space_group_name_H-M   'P 1'
#
loop_
_entity.id
_entity.type
_entity.pdbx_description
1 polymer ?
#
loop_
_entity_poly.entity_id
_entity_poly.type
_entity_poly.pdbx_seq_one_letter_code
_entity_poly.pdbx_strand_id
1 'polypeptide(L)'
;MFSRRSTHPPFWGLSGHHEELMLHPRGTPRGGGNIKPPTPQFSFPQFPRLPRDVRLRIWEMTVVPRIVEVRVNYSKNDADHDQASKRFTKVTPKGYEVFPLFSSTPVPAPLQACQEARNYLGQSEVGYEKAFWDLDLPVARKEAGDEPKPENEEPTSETEKRSKPEDTEQHQQQTELSPSPDPFEEPPRHRPYVWMNFHKDMLSLGPSPFHHFLSYSSKIKALRFQQDLLSNEEVADLRLISKFTNIKELHIICAYGQEVDDWAGVETELEMKFPIPRWDVLVIAPGDDLVVDAYEIDIYDKEEERRRKSQR
;
A
#
# COMPACT_ATOMS: atom_id res chain seq x y z
N MET A 1 -7.82 24.91 18.63
CA MET A 1 -8.93 24.42 19.49
C MET A 1 -10.19 24.21 18.63
N PHE A 2 -10.28 23.06 17.97
CA PHE A 2 -11.42 22.73 17.12
C PHE A 2 -12.69 22.51 17.94
N SER A 3 -13.77 23.18 17.56
CA SER A 3 -15.10 22.91 18.09
C SER A 3 -15.54 21.54 17.58
N ARG A 4 -15.80 20.58 18.49
CA ARG A 4 -16.34 19.26 18.17
C ARG A 4 -17.73 19.41 17.52
N ARG A 5 -17.78 19.64 16.20
CA ARG A 5 -18.98 19.48 15.41
C ARG A 5 -19.01 18.03 14.93
N SER A 6 -19.74 17.21 15.68
CA SER A 6 -20.18 15.88 15.26
C SER A 6 -21.01 16.02 13.97
N THR A 7 -20.37 15.87 12.82
CA THR A 7 -21.02 15.66 11.53
C THR A 7 -21.02 14.16 11.21
N HIS A 8 -21.71 13.38 12.04
CA HIS A 8 -22.12 12.05 11.63
C HIS A 8 -23.30 12.19 10.64
N PRO A 9 -23.25 11.58 9.44
CA PRO A 9 -24.48 11.20 8.76
C PRO A 9 -25.17 10.09 9.58
N PRO A 10 -26.50 10.01 9.59
CA PRO A 10 -27.22 9.10 10.45
C PRO A 10 -26.86 7.66 10.09
N PHE A 11 -26.34 6.95 11.07
CA PHE A 11 -26.36 5.50 11.15
C PHE A 11 -27.76 5.04 10.75
N TRP A 12 -27.86 4.25 9.68
CA TRP A 12 -29.04 3.44 9.43
C TRP A 12 -29.12 2.42 10.56
N GLY A 13 -29.83 2.80 11.61
CA GLY A 13 -30.37 1.88 12.58
C GLY A 13 -31.31 0.95 11.84
N LEU A 14 -30.79 -0.22 11.45
CA LEU A 14 -31.63 -1.40 11.33
C LEU A 14 -32.23 -1.60 12.72
N SER A 15 -33.48 -1.14 12.89
CA SER A 15 -34.30 -1.57 14.00
C SER A 15 -34.36 -3.10 13.91
N GLY A 16 -33.61 -3.76 14.78
CA GLY A 16 -33.80 -5.15 15.07
C GLY A 16 -35.21 -5.28 15.63
N HIS A 17 -36.17 -5.61 14.76
CA HIS A 17 -37.35 -6.32 15.19
C HIS A 17 -36.86 -7.69 15.66
N HIS A 18 -36.55 -7.75 16.96
CA HIS A 18 -36.52 -8.97 17.74
C HIS A 18 -37.94 -9.54 17.68
N GLU A 19 -38.24 -10.38 16.70
CA GLU A 19 -39.37 -11.29 16.77
C GLU A 19 -38.95 -12.41 17.73
N GLU A 20 -39.13 -12.12 19.02
CA GLU A 20 -39.02 -13.04 20.12
C GLU A 20 -40.08 -14.13 19.92
N LEU A 21 -39.69 -15.23 19.26
CA LEU A 21 -40.50 -16.45 19.16
C LEU A 21 -40.63 -17.07 20.56
N MET A 22 -41.60 -16.56 21.31
CA MET A 22 -42.10 -17.11 22.55
C MET A 22 -42.52 -18.57 22.34
N LEU A 23 -41.69 -19.48 22.82
CA LEU A 23 -42.05 -20.87 23.06
C LEU A 23 -43.11 -20.93 24.17
N HIS A 24 -44.39 -20.99 23.81
CA HIS A 24 -45.44 -21.48 24.71
C HIS A 24 -45.82 -22.91 24.34
N PRO A 25 -45.76 -23.87 25.27
CA PRO A 25 -46.21 -25.23 25.03
C PRO A 25 -47.69 -25.40 25.43
N ARG A 26 -48.34 -26.32 24.69
CA ARG A 26 -49.59 -27.03 24.99
C ARG A 26 -50.90 -26.41 24.51
N GLY A 27 -51.38 -26.97 23.40
CA GLY A 27 -52.79 -27.17 23.12
C GLY A 27 -52.93 -28.26 22.07
N THR A 28 -53.30 -29.48 22.47
CA THR A 28 -53.88 -30.45 21.53
C THR A 28 -55.35 -30.08 21.35
N PRO A 29 -55.89 -30.19 20.13
CA PRO A 29 -56.89 -31.22 19.96
C PRO A 29 -56.74 -32.03 18.66
N ARG A 30 -57.14 -33.29 18.81
CA ARG A 30 -57.36 -34.30 17.78
C ARG A 30 -58.29 -33.77 16.68
N GLY A 31 -57.93 -34.02 15.43
CA GLY A 31 -58.81 -33.85 14.28
C GLY A 31 -58.13 -34.38 13.02
N GLY A 32 -58.56 -35.57 12.57
CA GLY A 32 -58.00 -36.25 11.40
C GLY A 32 -58.23 -35.45 10.13
N GLY A 33 -57.14 -35.13 9.46
CA GLY A 33 -57.11 -34.58 8.11
C GLY A 33 -55.67 -34.65 7.63
N ASN A 34 -55.36 -35.64 6.79
CA ASN A 34 -54.02 -35.86 6.27
C ASN A 34 -53.71 -34.80 5.18
N ILE A 35 -53.56 -33.55 5.59
CA ILE A 35 -53.05 -32.48 4.74
C ILE A 35 -51.54 -32.47 4.96
N LYS A 36 -50.82 -33.11 4.04
CA LYS A 36 -49.37 -32.94 3.92
C LYS A 36 -49.12 -31.42 3.86
N PRO A 37 -48.33 -30.82 4.76
CA PRO A 37 -47.99 -29.41 4.63
C PRO A 37 -47.34 -29.23 3.25
N PRO A 38 -47.68 -28.18 2.49
CA PRO A 38 -47.00 -27.89 1.23
C PRO A 38 -45.52 -27.75 1.56
N THR A 39 -44.72 -28.73 1.13
CA THR A 39 -43.26 -28.63 1.18
C THR A 39 -42.88 -27.34 0.45
N PRO A 40 -42.19 -26.38 1.09
CA PRO A 40 -41.65 -25.25 0.37
C PRO A 40 -40.62 -25.82 -0.62
N GLN A 41 -40.99 -25.92 -1.89
CA GLN A 41 -40.18 -26.51 -2.97
C GLN A 41 -39.04 -25.60 -3.44
N PHE A 42 -38.79 -24.49 -2.76
CA PHE A 42 -37.72 -23.57 -3.11
C PHE A 42 -36.64 -23.63 -2.04
N SER A 43 -35.88 -24.73 -2.00
CA SER A 43 -34.57 -24.68 -1.37
C SER A 43 -33.62 -23.98 -2.33
N PHE A 44 -33.05 -22.85 -1.93
CA PHE A 44 -31.98 -22.22 -2.69
C PHE A 44 -30.91 -23.28 -3.03
N PRO A 45 -30.49 -23.40 -4.30
CA PRO A 45 -29.46 -24.36 -4.68
C PRO A 45 -28.19 -24.08 -3.89
N GLN A 46 -27.55 -25.15 -3.42
CA GLN A 46 -26.24 -25.04 -2.76
C GLN A 46 -25.25 -24.33 -3.69
N PHE A 47 -24.36 -23.53 -3.13
CA PHE A 47 -23.41 -22.71 -3.89
C PHE A 47 -22.69 -23.48 -5.02
N PRO A 48 -22.17 -24.70 -4.83
CA PRO A 48 -21.47 -25.43 -5.91
C PRO A 48 -22.37 -25.82 -7.10
N ARG A 49 -23.70 -25.81 -6.94
CA ARG A 49 -24.66 -26.15 -7.99
C ARG A 49 -25.17 -24.95 -8.77
N LEU A 50 -24.78 -23.74 -8.38
CA LEU A 50 -25.11 -22.52 -9.13
C LEU A 50 -24.36 -22.52 -10.48
N PRO A 51 -24.96 -21.94 -11.54
CA PRO A 51 -24.26 -21.70 -12.80
C PRO A 51 -22.94 -20.97 -12.57
N ARG A 52 -21.92 -21.29 -13.37
CA ARG A 52 -20.56 -20.74 -13.22
C ARG A 52 -20.58 -19.22 -13.08
N ASP A 53 -21.28 -18.52 -13.97
CA ASP A 53 -21.29 -17.06 -14.01
C ASP A 53 -21.88 -16.45 -12.73
N VAL A 54 -22.86 -17.12 -12.13
CA VAL A 54 -23.43 -16.71 -10.83
C VAL A 54 -22.41 -16.90 -9.71
N ARG A 55 -21.67 -18.02 -9.70
CA ARG A 55 -20.62 -18.28 -8.69
C ARG A 55 -19.48 -17.28 -8.80
N LEU A 56 -19.05 -16.97 -10.02
CA LEU A 56 -18.03 -15.96 -10.26
C LEU A 56 -18.49 -14.58 -9.81
N ARG A 57 -19.72 -14.19 -10.15
CA ARG A 57 -20.29 -12.92 -9.69
C ARG A 57 -20.38 -12.83 -8.18
N ILE A 58 -20.73 -13.93 -7.50
CA ILE A 58 -20.68 -14.00 -6.04
C ILE A 58 -19.26 -13.73 -5.53
N TRP A 59 -18.23 -14.36 -6.12
CA TRP A 59 -16.84 -14.09 -5.74
C TRP A 59 -16.44 -12.63 -5.93
N GLU A 60 -16.83 -11.97 -7.02
CA GLU A 60 -16.57 -10.53 -7.21
C GLU A 60 -17.21 -9.67 -6.12
N MET A 61 -18.42 -10.04 -5.68
CA MET A 61 -19.13 -9.33 -4.61
C MET A 61 -18.50 -9.56 -3.24
N THR A 62 -17.70 -10.63 -3.04
CA THR A 62 -16.95 -10.84 -1.80
C THR A 62 -15.73 -9.94 -1.67
N VAL A 63 -15.29 -9.31 -2.76
CA VAL A 63 -14.17 -8.35 -2.72
C VAL A 63 -14.67 -7.05 -2.11
N VAL A 64 -14.30 -6.80 -0.86
CA VAL A 64 -14.65 -5.58 -0.12
C VAL A 64 -13.43 -4.70 0.08
N PRO A 65 -13.58 -3.36 0.06
CA PRO A 65 -12.50 -2.43 0.42
C PRO A 65 -11.94 -2.73 1.81
N ARG A 66 -10.63 -2.61 1.96
CA ARG A 66 -9.92 -2.77 3.23
C ARG A 66 -8.64 -1.94 3.25
N ILE A 67 -8.14 -1.67 4.45
CA ILE A 67 -6.83 -1.08 4.64
C ILE A 67 -5.79 -2.21 4.64
N VAL A 68 -4.80 -2.11 3.77
CA VAL A 68 -3.69 -3.06 3.65
C VAL A 68 -2.43 -2.38 4.16
N GLU A 69 -1.99 -2.79 5.33
CA GLU A 69 -0.77 -2.29 5.95
C GLU A 69 0.46 -2.92 5.30
N VAL A 70 1.40 -2.11 4.82
CA VAL A 70 2.70 -2.55 4.30
C VAL A 70 3.77 -1.68 4.93
N ARG A 71 4.61 -2.29 5.77
CA ARG A 71 5.71 -1.61 6.46
C ARG A 71 7.06 -2.08 5.98
N VAL A 72 8.02 -1.15 5.99
CA VAL A 72 9.44 -1.45 5.82
C VAL A 72 10.04 -1.69 7.20
N ASN A 73 10.71 -2.83 7.40
CA ASN A 73 11.40 -3.12 8.65
C ASN A 73 12.85 -2.61 8.58
N TYR A 74 13.10 -1.45 9.18
CA TYR A 74 14.45 -0.99 9.48
C TYR A 74 14.90 -1.63 10.78
N SER A 75 15.61 -2.75 10.67
CA SER A 75 16.38 -3.29 11.79
C SER A 75 17.55 -2.34 12.10
N LYS A 76 17.30 -1.16 12.66
CA LYS A 76 18.37 -0.21 13.01
C LYS A 76 18.60 -0.02 14.51
N ASN A 77 17.73 -0.48 15.40
CA ASN A 77 17.87 -0.20 16.84
C ASN A 77 17.67 -1.43 17.73
N ASP A 78 18.58 -2.39 17.70
CA ASP A 78 18.90 -3.16 18.90
C ASP A 78 20.42 -3.10 19.11
N ALA A 79 20.83 -2.63 20.29
CA ALA A 79 22.22 -2.57 20.72
C ALA A 79 22.87 -3.97 20.88
N ASP A 80 22.11 -5.04 20.68
CA ASP A 80 22.61 -6.41 20.58
C ASP A 80 22.76 -6.79 19.11
N HIS A 81 23.98 -6.57 18.64
CA HIS A 81 24.48 -7.00 17.34
C HIS A 81 24.67 -8.52 17.31
N ASP A 82 23.59 -9.29 17.48
CA ASP A 82 23.59 -10.74 17.25
C ASP A 82 23.10 -11.05 15.83
N GLN A 83 23.59 -12.16 15.29
CA GLN A 83 23.66 -12.56 13.87
C GLN A 83 22.35 -12.49 13.03
N ALA A 84 21.21 -12.14 13.60
CA ALA A 84 19.89 -12.18 12.96
C ALA A 84 19.66 -11.04 11.94
N SER A 85 20.07 -9.80 12.22
CA SER A 85 19.79 -8.65 11.34
C SER A 85 20.56 -8.68 10.02
N LYS A 86 21.79 -9.23 10.03
CA LYS A 86 22.58 -9.49 8.82
C LYS A 86 21.97 -10.57 7.91
N ARG A 87 21.00 -11.36 8.40
CA ARG A 87 20.35 -12.42 7.59
C ARG A 87 19.26 -11.89 6.66
N PHE A 88 18.77 -10.67 6.85
CA PHE A 88 17.60 -10.16 6.11
C PHE A 88 17.92 -9.06 5.10
N THR A 89 18.98 -8.28 5.30
CA THR A 89 19.49 -7.34 4.29
C THR A 89 20.38 -8.07 3.30
N LYS A 90 19.84 -8.50 2.16
CA LYS A 90 20.66 -8.99 1.06
C LYS A 90 21.08 -7.80 0.19
N VAL A 91 22.38 -7.66 -0.03
CA VAL A 91 22.90 -6.79 -1.08
C VAL A 91 22.78 -7.56 -2.38
N THR A 92 21.99 -7.07 -3.33
CA THR A 92 21.93 -7.70 -4.66
C THR A 92 23.28 -7.58 -5.37
N PRO A 93 23.60 -8.41 -6.37
CA PRO A 93 24.83 -8.29 -7.15
C PRO A 93 25.02 -6.91 -7.81
N LYS A 94 23.95 -6.10 -7.89
CA LYS A 94 23.97 -4.73 -8.43
C LYS A 94 24.12 -3.65 -7.34
N GLY A 95 24.35 -4.03 -6.08
CA GLY A 95 24.55 -3.10 -4.97
C GLY A 95 23.27 -2.47 -4.41
N TYR A 96 22.17 -3.23 -4.30
CA TYR A 96 20.89 -2.76 -3.73
C TYR A 96 20.66 -3.42 -2.37
N GLU A 97 20.32 -2.64 -1.33
CA GLU A 97 19.91 -3.18 -0.03
C GLU A 97 18.42 -3.57 -0.09
N VAL A 98 18.12 -4.84 0.12
CA VAL A 98 16.73 -5.31 0.22
C VAL A 98 16.28 -5.24 1.67
N PHE A 99 15.32 -4.37 1.98
CA PHE A 99 14.70 -4.33 3.31
C PHE A 99 13.50 -5.28 3.36
N PRO A 100 13.39 -6.11 4.40
CA PRO A 100 12.24 -7.00 4.54
C PRO A 100 10.96 -6.18 4.75
N LEU A 101 9.97 -6.41 3.90
CA LEU A 101 8.62 -5.90 4.10
C LEU A 101 7.84 -6.80 5.05
N PHE A 102 7.02 -6.18 5.87
CA PHE A 102 6.06 -6.85 6.73
C PHE A 102 4.66 -6.27 6.48
N SER A 103 3.67 -7.15 6.49
CA SER A 103 2.26 -6.79 6.52
C SER A 103 1.59 -7.55 7.65
N SER A 104 0.87 -6.83 8.51
CA SER A 104 -0.03 -7.44 9.51
C SER A 104 -1.35 -7.88 8.87
N THR A 105 -1.63 -7.42 7.64
CA THR A 105 -2.93 -7.60 7.00
C THR A 105 -3.07 -9.04 6.50
N PRO A 106 -4.10 -9.79 6.96
CA PRO A 106 -4.26 -11.17 6.55
C PRO A 106 -4.59 -11.27 5.05
N VAL A 107 -4.26 -12.43 4.47
CA VAL A 107 -4.70 -12.79 3.12
C VAL A 107 -6.24 -12.69 3.06
N PRO A 108 -6.83 -12.08 2.01
CA PRO A 108 -8.27 -11.99 1.87
C PRO A 108 -8.95 -13.34 2.04
N ALA A 109 -9.98 -13.41 2.89
CA ALA A 109 -10.73 -14.63 3.15
C ALA A 109 -11.23 -15.33 1.86
N PRO A 110 -11.70 -14.61 0.81
CA PRO A 110 -12.09 -15.26 -0.45
C PRO A 110 -10.96 -16.04 -1.13
N LEU A 111 -9.69 -15.59 -1.04
CA LEU A 111 -8.54 -16.32 -1.60
C LEU A 111 -8.20 -17.60 -0.82
N GLN A 112 -8.69 -17.71 0.41
CA GLN A 112 -8.51 -18.86 1.29
C GLN A 112 -9.70 -19.83 1.25
N ALA A 113 -10.86 -19.40 0.75
CA ALA A 113 -12.09 -20.19 0.78
C ALA A 113 -12.01 -21.50 -0.03
N CYS A 114 -11.62 -21.42 -1.30
CA CYS A 114 -11.42 -22.58 -2.17
C CYS A 114 -10.55 -22.25 -3.39
N GLN A 115 -10.18 -23.28 -4.15
CA GLN A 115 -9.35 -23.13 -5.35
C GLN A 115 -10.03 -22.29 -6.44
N GLU A 116 -11.35 -22.42 -6.61
CA GLU A 116 -12.10 -21.62 -7.60
C GLU A 116 -12.01 -20.13 -7.30
N ALA A 117 -12.30 -19.75 -6.04
CA ALA A 117 -12.24 -18.36 -5.62
C ALA A 117 -10.82 -17.79 -5.78
N ARG A 118 -9.80 -18.56 -5.37
CA ARG A 118 -8.39 -18.15 -5.51
C ARG A 118 -7.97 -17.96 -6.97
N ASN A 119 -8.32 -18.90 -7.84
CA ASN A 119 -7.94 -18.83 -9.26
C ASN A 119 -8.66 -17.68 -9.95
N TYR A 120 -9.96 -17.52 -9.69
CA TYR A 120 -10.75 -16.46 -10.29
C TYR A 120 -10.27 -15.08 -9.83
N LEU A 121 -10.26 -14.85 -8.51
CA LEU A 121 -9.88 -13.56 -7.94
C LEU A 121 -8.39 -13.27 -8.09
N GLY A 122 -7.52 -14.27 -8.28
CA GLY A 122 -6.10 -14.05 -8.56
C GLY A 122 -5.77 -13.74 -10.02
N GLN A 123 -6.74 -13.87 -10.94
CA GLN A 123 -6.54 -13.69 -12.38
C GLN A 123 -7.51 -12.66 -13.00
N SER A 124 -8.61 -12.32 -12.33
CA SER A 124 -9.57 -11.33 -12.78
C SER A 124 -9.09 -9.90 -12.55
N GLU A 125 -9.44 -8.98 -13.45
CA GLU A 125 -9.13 -7.53 -13.31
C GLU A 125 -9.71 -6.90 -12.04
N VAL A 126 -10.84 -7.43 -11.54
CA VAL A 126 -11.52 -6.97 -10.31
C VAL A 126 -10.94 -7.61 -9.04
N GLY A 127 -9.92 -8.45 -9.19
CA GLY A 127 -9.38 -9.33 -8.16
C GLY A 127 -8.16 -8.78 -7.43
N TYR A 128 -7.35 -9.69 -6.87
CA TYR A 128 -6.15 -9.37 -6.11
C TYR A 128 -4.90 -9.71 -6.92
N GLU A 129 -3.95 -8.78 -6.92
CA GLU A 129 -2.59 -9.00 -7.38
C GLU A 129 -1.70 -9.33 -6.18
N LYS A 130 -0.70 -10.19 -6.38
CA LYS A 130 0.45 -10.18 -5.47
C LYS A 130 1.18 -8.84 -5.72
N ALA A 131 1.76 -8.23 -4.72
CA ALA A 131 2.45 -6.95 -4.85
C ALA A 131 3.63 -6.85 -3.88
N PHE A 132 4.50 -5.88 -4.18
CA PHE A 132 5.64 -5.46 -3.37
C PHE A 132 6.75 -6.52 -3.20
N TRP A 133 6.77 -7.56 -4.03
CA TRP A 133 7.85 -8.55 -4.05
C TRP A 133 9.16 -8.01 -4.66
N ASP A 134 9.09 -6.90 -5.39
CA ASP A 134 10.13 -6.30 -6.22
C ASP A 134 10.59 -4.92 -5.71
N LEU A 135 10.33 -4.60 -4.44
CA LEU A 135 10.91 -3.40 -3.82
C LEU A 135 12.42 -3.60 -3.60
N ASP A 136 13.19 -3.47 -4.67
CA ASP A 136 14.66 -3.42 -4.63
C ASP A 136 15.08 -1.96 -4.39
N LEU A 137 15.79 -1.66 -3.31
CA LEU A 137 16.19 -0.27 -3.00
C LEU A 137 17.62 0.03 -3.46
N PRO A 138 17.83 1.12 -4.22
CA PRO A 138 19.18 1.52 -4.59
C PRO A 138 19.96 1.92 -3.33
N VAL A 139 21.16 1.35 -3.15
CA VAL A 139 22.10 1.88 -2.14
C VAL A 139 22.50 3.27 -2.61
N ALA A 140 22.31 4.26 -1.74
CA ALA A 140 22.95 5.55 -1.91
C ALA A 140 24.46 5.30 -1.99
N ARG A 141 25.06 5.47 -3.16
CA ARG A 141 26.52 5.52 -3.27
C ARG A 141 26.95 6.64 -2.33
N LYS A 142 27.68 6.32 -1.26
CA LYS A 142 28.53 7.31 -0.62
C LYS A 142 29.43 7.80 -1.74
N GLU A 143 29.27 9.05 -2.16
CA GLU A 143 30.27 9.66 -3.03
C GLU A 143 31.58 9.59 -2.25
N ALA A 144 32.47 8.72 -2.72
CA ALA A 144 33.84 8.69 -2.27
C ALA A 144 34.45 10.00 -2.75
N GLY A 145 34.57 10.95 -1.83
CA GLY A 145 35.51 12.04 -2.00
C GLY A 145 36.91 11.41 -2.13
N ASP A 146 37.40 11.36 -3.35
CA ASP A 146 38.82 11.33 -3.69
C ASP A 146 38.92 11.75 -5.16
N GLU A 147 39.15 13.05 -5.39
CA GLU A 147 39.68 13.53 -6.65
C GLU A 147 41.13 13.02 -6.82
N PRO A 148 41.50 12.37 -7.93
CA PRO A 148 42.86 12.42 -8.40
C PRO A 148 43.00 13.65 -9.32
N LYS A 149 43.81 14.58 -8.83
CA LYS A 149 44.34 15.76 -9.54
C LYS A 149 44.95 15.35 -10.89
N PRO A 150 44.66 16.05 -12.01
CA PRO A 150 45.34 15.79 -13.27
C PRO A 150 46.69 16.50 -13.26
N GLU A 151 47.78 15.73 -13.31
CA GLU A 151 49.08 16.26 -13.69
C GLU A 151 49.22 16.19 -15.22
N ASN A 152 49.52 17.37 -15.75
CA ASN A 152 49.78 17.74 -17.14
C ASN A 152 50.60 16.72 -17.94
N GLU A 153 50.25 16.54 -19.21
CA GLU A 153 51.19 16.64 -20.34
C GLU A 153 50.40 16.64 -21.68
N GLU A 154 50.30 17.81 -22.29
CA GLU A 154 50.18 18.00 -23.74
C GLU A 154 51.51 18.68 -24.17
N PRO A 155 51.98 18.63 -25.44
CA PRO A 155 51.12 18.77 -26.62
C PRO A 155 51.55 18.08 -27.93
N THR A 156 50.72 18.27 -28.96
CA THR A 156 51.00 18.22 -30.42
C THR A 156 51.13 16.82 -31.06
N SER A 157 50.61 16.50 -32.25
CA SER A 157 50.12 17.28 -33.39
C SER A 157 49.28 16.38 -34.32
N GLU A 158 48.26 16.99 -34.93
CA GLU A 158 47.85 16.87 -36.34
C GLU A 158 47.54 15.48 -36.97
N THR A 159 46.23 15.27 -37.13
CA THR A 159 45.52 14.92 -38.38
C THR A 159 46.29 14.23 -39.51
N GLU A 160 45.96 12.97 -39.82
CA GLU A 160 45.76 12.58 -41.22
C GLU A 160 44.81 11.39 -41.41
N LYS A 161 44.08 11.48 -42.53
CA LYS A 161 42.93 10.67 -42.96
C LYS A 161 43.36 9.25 -43.36
N ARG A 162 42.41 8.28 -43.37
CA ARG A 162 41.80 7.68 -44.58
C ARG A 162 41.26 6.25 -44.38
N SER A 163 40.10 6.00 -45.02
CA SER A 163 39.58 4.71 -45.58
C SER A 163 38.99 3.61 -44.69
N LYS A 164 37.67 3.41 -44.85
CA LYS A 164 36.88 2.14 -44.80
C LYS A 164 37.34 1.12 -45.89
N PRO A 165 36.73 -0.08 -46.03
CA PRO A 165 36.45 -1.19 -45.09
C PRO A 165 36.89 -2.56 -45.73
N GLU A 166 36.34 -3.70 -45.23
CA GLU A 166 36.45 -5.09 -45.75
C GLU A 166 37.72 -5.85 -45.27
N ASP A 167 37.71 -7.09 -44.77
CA ASP A 167 36.84 -8.21 -45.09
C ASP A 167 36.98 -9.39 -44.07
N THR A 168 35.94 -10.23 -44.02
CA THR A 168 35.92 -11.70 -43.77
C THR A 168 36.24 -12.32 -42.39
N GLU A 169 35.15 -12.83 -41.79
CA GLU A 169 34.93 -14.09 -41.04
C GLU A 169 36.12 -14.94 -40.56
N GLN A 170 36.08 -15.39 -39.29
CA GLN A 170 35.95 -16.82 -38.93
C GLN A 170 35.82 -17.10 -37.41
N HIS A 171 34.69 -17.71 -37.06
CA HIS A 171 34.42 -18.72 -36.02
C HIS A 171 35.39 -18.91 -34.82
N GLN A 172 34.87 -18.66 -33.61
CA GLN A 172 34.88 -19.67 -32.54
C GLN A 172 33.74 -19.43 -31.54
N GLN A 173 32.69 -20.26 -31.65
CA GLN A 173 31.62 -20.37 -30.67
C GLN A 173 32.19 -21.06 -29.42
N GLN A 174 32.47 -20.29 -28.37
CA GLN A 174 32.58 -20.84 -27.03
C GLN A 174 31.16 -21.04 -26.48
N THR A 175 30.75 -22.30 -26.42
CA THR A 175 29.62 -22.75 -25.61
C THR A 175 29.96 -22.50 -24.14
N GLU A 176 29.47 -21.40 -23.57
CA GLU A 176 29.50 -21.20 -22.12
C GLU A 176 28.59 -22.24 -21.46
N LEU A 177 29.19 -23.30 -20.93
CA LEU A 177 28.53 -24.17 -19.96
C LEU A 177 28.19 -23.31 -18.73
N SER A 178 26.90 -23.09 -18.52
CA SER A 178 26.37 -22.52 -17.29
C SER A 178 26.83 -23.36 -16.10
N PRO A 179 27.37 -22.78 -15.01
CA PRO A 179 27.77 -23.57 -13.86
C PRO A 179 26.54 -24.23 -13.23
N SER A 180 26.67 -25.53 -12.94
CA SER A 180 25.69 -26.29 -12.17
C SER A 180 25.38 -25.55 -10.85
N PRO A 181 24.11 -25.38 -10.46
CA PRO A 181 23.77 -24.77 -9.18
C PRO A 181 24.38 -25.58 -8.04
N ASP A 182 24.96 -24.86 -7.06
CA ASP A 182 25.55 -25.44 -5.86
C ASP A 182 24.44 -26.18 -5.07
N PRO A 183 24.62 -27.46 -4.71
CA PRO A 183 23.63 -28.20 -3.94
C PRO A 183 23.35 -27.62 -2.54
N PHE A 184 24.15 -26.63 -2.09
CA PHE A 184 23.93 -25.89 -0.84
C PHE A 184 23.41 -24.46 -1.04
N GLU A 185 23.10 -24.03 -2.27
CA GLU A 185 22.36 -22.81 -2.50
C GLU A 185 20.92 -23.02 -1.97
N GLU A 186 20.64 -22.48 -0.78
CA GLU A 186 19.26 -22.38 -0.29
C GLU A 186 18.40 -21.82 -1.43
N PRO A 187 17.30 -22.48 -1.83
CA PRO A 187 16.45 -21.97 -2.89
C PRO A 187 16.08 -20.53 -2.52
N PRO A 188 16.07 -19.59 -3.50
CA PRO A 188 15.84 -18.19 -3.20
C PRO A 188 14.55 -18.10 -2.39
N ARG A 189 14.69 -17.76 -1.09
CA ARG A 189 13.57 -17.67 -0.15
C ARG A 189 12.51 -16.84 -0.85
N HIS A 190 11.32 -17.43 -1.03
CA HIS A 190 10.21 -16.79 -1.73
C HIS A 190 10.08 -15.35 -1.23
N ARG A 191 10.26 -14.38 -2.13
CA ARG A 191 10.20 -12.97 -1.75
C ARG A 191 8.82 -12.71 -1.13
N PRO A 192 8.76 -12.04 0.04
CA PRO A 192 7.49 -11.71 0.66
C PRO A 192 6.67 -10.85 -0.30
N TYR A 193 5.37 -11.09 -0.34
CA TYR A 193 4.42 -10.33 -1.13
C TYR A 193 3.13 -10.14 -0.34
N VAL A 194 2.37 -9.12 -0.73
CA VAL A 194 1.04 -8.84 -0.16
C VAL A 194 -0.01 -9.02 -1.25
N TRP A 195 -1.18 -9.56 -0.89
CA TRP A 195 -2.33 -9.57 -1.80
C TRP A 195 -3.02 -8.22 -1.74
N MET A 196 -3.02 -7.50 -2.86
CA MET A 196 -3.54 -6.13 -2.98
C MET A 196 -4.57 -6.05 -4.09
N ASN A 197 -5.71 -5.42 -3.82
CA ASN A 197 -6.62 -4.98 -4.86
C ASN A 197 -6.47 -3.46 -5.05
N PHE A 198 -5.69 -3.03 -6.05
CA PHE A 198 -5.43 -1.59 -6.29
C PHE A 198 -6.67 -0.76 -6.66
N HIS A 199 -7.82 -1.39 -6.91
CA HIS A 199 -9.08 -0.71 -7.20
C HIS A 199 -9.92 -0.43 -5.95
N LYS A 200 -9.77 -1.24 -4.90
CA LYS A 200 -10.63 -1.20 -3.70
C LYS A 200 -9.86 -1.04 -2.40
N ASP A 201 -8.63 -1.55 -2.34
CA ASP A 201 -7.82 -1.52 -1.13
C ASP A 201 -7.13 -0.16 -0.99
N MET A 202 -7.11 0.32 0.25
CA MET A 202 -6.28 1.45 0.66
C MET A 202 -4.93 0.93 1.15
N LEU A 203 -3.84 1.42 0.55
CA LEU A 203 -2.50 1.11 1.02
C LEU A 203 -2.21 1.94 2.28
N SER A 204 -1.83 1.30 3.39
CA SER A 204 -1.34 1.98 4.58
C SER A 204 0.16 1.75 4.76
N LEU A 205 0.94 2.83 4.76
CA LEU A 205 2.40 2.77 4.91
C LEU A 205 2.84 2.81 6.37
N GLY A 206 1.95 3.21 7.28
CA GLY A 206 2.35 3.62 8.63
C GLY A 206 3.42 4.72 8.53
N PRO A 207 4.50 4.67 9.34
CA PRO A 207 5.62 5.61 9.27
C PRO A 207 6.64 5.26 8.17
N SER A 208 6.31 4.37 7.23
CA SER A 208 7.28 3.97 6.19
C SER A 208 7.42 5.05 5.12
N PRO A 209 8.65 5.45 4.76
CA PRO A 209 8.94 6.38 3.68
C PRO A 209 8.35 6.00 2.31
N PHE A 210 7.91 7.00 1.56
CA PHE A 210 7.33 6.90 0.22
C PHE A 210 8.31 6.39 -0.83
N HIS A 211 9.61 6.70 -0.73
CA HIS A 211 10.57 6.33 -1.76
C HIS A 211 10.65 4.81 -2.03
N HIS A 212 10.30 3.98 -1.04
CA HIS A 212 10.22 2.53 -1.21
C HIS A 212 9.08 2.08 -2.11
N PHE A 213 8.01 2.86 -2.22
CA PHE A 213 6.77 2.46 -2.90
C PHE A 213 6.60 3.10 -4.28
N LEU A 214 7.62 3.81 -4.77
CA LEU A 214 7.56 4.55 -6.04
C LEU A 214 7.27 3.67 -7.27
N SER A 215 7.72 2.41 -7.27
CA SER A 215 7.42 1.46 -8.37
C SER A 215 5.92 1.15 -8.50
N TYR A 216 5.14 1.36 -7.43
CA TYR A 216 3.70 1.16 -7.39
C TYR A 216 2.91 2.48 -7.40
N SER A 217 3.57 3.63 -7.49
CA SER A 217 2.92 4.94 -7.30
C SER A 217 1.76 5.20 -8.27
N SER A 218 1.87 4.68 -9.49
CA SER A 218 0.83 4.78 -10.53
C SER A 218 -0.33 3.79 -10.33
N LYS A 219 -0.17 2.73 -9.54
CA LYS A 219 -1.25 1.77 -9.27
C LYS A 219 -2.10 2.16 -8.07
N ILE A 220 -1.54 2.89 -7.12
CA ILE A 220 -2.18 3.22 -5.85
C ILE A 220 -3.24 4.31 -6.03
N LYS A 221 -4.46 4.01 -5.60
CA LYS A 221 -5.62 4.93 -5.67
C LYS A 221 -6.10 5.44 -4.32
N ALA A 222 -5.83 4.71 -3.25
CA ALA A 222 -6.16 5.11 -1.88
C ALA A 222 -4.92 4.91 -1.01
N LEU A 223 -4.50 5.94 -0.29
CA LEU A 223 -3.26 5.95 0.46
C LEU A 223 -3.48 6.50 1.87
N ARG A 224 -2.94 5.78 2.87
CA ARG A 224 -2.87 6.19 4.26
C ARG A 224 -1.43 6.14 4.72
N PHE A 225 -0.95 7.18 5.37
CA PHE A 225 0.40 7.18 5.95
C PHE A 225 0.40 7.95 7.25
N GLN A 226 1.35 7.62 8.12
CA GLN A 226 1.61 8.36 9.34
C GLN A 226 2.82 9.25 9.07
N GLN A 227 2.73 10.51 9.45
CA GLN A 227 3.79 11.46 9.18
C GLN A 227 4.10 12.30 10.41
N ASP A 228 5.40 12.53 10.59
CA ASP A 228 5.98 13.52 11.47
C ASP A 228 6.59 14.64 10.59
N LEU A 229 6.32 15.91 10.94
CA LEU A 229 6.81 17.10 10.23
C LEU A 229 8.05 17.71 10.91
N LEU A 230 8.58 17.07 11.96
CA LEU A 230 9.70 17.59 12.74
C LEU A 230 11.06 17.34 12.07
N SER A 231 11.20 16.35 11.19
CA SER A 231 12.49 16.02 10.57
C SER A 231 12.58 16.43 9.08
N ASN A 232 13.73 16.97 8.69
CA ASN A 232 13.99 17.36 7.29
C ASN A 232 13.94 16.16 6.33
N GLU A 233 14.31 14.96 6.79
CA GLU A 233 14.29 13.74 5.98
C GLU A 233 12.86 13.31 5.67
N GLU A 234 11.97 13.30 6.67
CA GLU A 234 10.55 12.98 6.49
C GLU A 234 9.83 14.03 5.63
N VAL A 235 10.17 15.31 5.77
CA VAL A 235 9.67 16.38 4.91
C VAL A 235 10.11 16.19 3.45
N ALA A 236 11.38 15.85 3.22
CA ALA A 236 11.89 15.61 1.87
C ALA A 236 11.21 14.39 1.22
N ASP A 237 10.98 13.33 1.99
CA ASP A 237 10.28 12.13 1.52
C ASP A 237 8.78 12.39 1.27
N LEU A 238 8.12 13.20 2.10
CA LEU A 238 6.71 13.61 1.90
C LEU A 238 6.49 14.29 0.54
N ARG A 239 7.46 15.06 0.03
CA ARG A 239 7.36 15.68 -1.31
C ARG A 239 7.18 14.65 -2.44
N LEU A 240 7.59 13.40 -2.22
CA LEU A 240 7.39 12.30 -3.17
C LEU A 240 5.93 11.90 -3.31
N ILE A 241 5.03 12.36 -2.44
CA ILE A 241 3.58 12.15 -2.57
C ILE A 241 3.05 12.63 -3.93
N SER A 242 3.68 13.66 -4.51
CA SER A 242 3.40 14.17 -5.86
C SER A 242 3.61 13.14 -6.98
N LYS A 243 4.37 12.05 -6.73
CA LYS A 243 4.59 10.95 -7.68
C LYS A 243 3.46 9.93 -7.70
N PHE A 244 2.53 9.99 -6.75
CA PHE A 244 1.37 9.10 -6.66
C PHE A 244 0.17 9.73 -7.39
N THR A 245 0.26 9.75 -8.72
CA THR A 245 -0.63 10.57 -9.58
C THR A 245 -2.08 10.07 -9.67
N ASN A 246 -2.35 8.84 -9.23
CA ASN A 246 -3.67 8.20 -9.37
C ASN A 246 -4.46 8.13 -8.05
N ILE A 247 -3.98 8.82 -7.01
CA ILE A 247 -4.68 8.93 -5.72
C ILE A 247 -6.05 9.59 -5.91
N LYS A 248 -7.04 9.04 -5.22
CA LYS A 248 -8.43 9.50 -5.13
C LYS A 248 -8.89 9.66 -3.68
N GLU A 249 -8.18 9.05 -2.74
CA GLU A 249 -8.46 9.10 -1.31
C GLU A 249 -7.11 9.15 -0.56
N LEU A 250 -6.92 10.14 0.30
CA LEU A 250 -5.66 10.37 1.01
C LEU A 250 -5.90 10.63 2.49
N HIS A 251 -5.37 9.75 3.34
CA HIS A 251 -5.46 9.87 4.79
C HIS A 251 -4.07 10.09 5.40
N ILE A 252 -3.95 11.14 6.19
CA ILE A 252 -2.73 11.53 6.88
C ILE A 252 -2.97 11.34 8.37
N ILE A 253 -2.18 10.47 9.00
CA ILE A 253 -2.23 10.24 10.44
C ILE A 253 -1.13 11.08 11.09
N CYS A 254 -1.52 12.02 11.95
CA CYS A 254 -0.56 12.80 12.73
C CYS A 254 0.30 11.87 13.60
N ALA A 255 1.60 12.10 13.63
CA ALA A 255 2.50 11.43 14.57
C ALA A 255 2.18 11.84 16.02
N TYR A 256 2.69 11.05 16.98
CA TYR A 256 2.48 11.35 18.40
C TYR A 256 3.05 12.72 18.77
N GLY A 257 2.22 13.57 19.39
CA GLY A 257 2.61 14.94 19.77
C GLY A 257 2.37 15.99 18.69
N GLN A 258 1.88 15.59 17.51
CA GLN A 258 1.38 16.50 16.49
C GLN A 258 -0.14 16.66 16.56
N GLU A 259 -0.61 17.86 16.25
CA GLU A 259 -2.02 18.19 16.11
C GLU A 259 -2.41 18.28 14.62
N VAL A 260 -3.71 18.27 14.33
CA VAL A 260 -4.17 18.49 12.95
C VAL A 260 -3.85 19.91 12.46
N ASP A 261 -3.75 20.88 13.38
CA ASP A 261 -3.38 22.27 13.10
C ASP A 261 -1.96 22.39 12.48
N ASP A 262 -1.05 21.44 12.76
CA ASP A 262 0.30 21.41 12.20
C ASP A 262 0.32 21.20 10.67
N TRP A 263 -0.82 20.80 10.09
CA TRP A 263 -0.98 20.60 8.65
C TRP A 263 -1.51 21.84 7.90
N ALA A 264 -1.77 22.93 8.61
CA ALA A 264 -2.13 24.21 8.02
C ALA A 264 -1.00 24.73 7.13
N GLY A 265 -1.30 25.17 5.91
CA GLY A 265 -0.31 25.83 5.04
C GLY A 265 0.84 24.95 4.53
N VAL A 266 0.89 23.66 4.88
CA VAL A 266 1.97 22.71 4.56
C VAL A 266 2.39 22.70 3.07
N GLU A 267 1.45 22.82 2.13
CA GLU A 267 1.79 22.88 0.69
C GLU A 267 2.60 24.12 0.32
N THR A 268 2.34 25.24 0.99
CA THR A 268 3.09 26.50 0.79
C THR A 268 4.44 26.43 1.49
N GLU A 269 4.45 26.02 2.76
CA GLU A 269 5.68 25.98 3.58
C GLU A 269 6.69 24.97 3.05
N LEU A 270 6.22 23.81 2.58
CA LEU A 270 7.08 22.74 2.09
C LEU A 270 7.27 22.79 0.57
N GLU A 271 6.76 23.81 -0.12
CA GLU A 271 6.81 23.96 -1.59
C GLU A 271 6.38 22.67 -2.32
N MET A 272 5.26 22.10 -1.89
CA MET A 272 4.75 20.84 -2.43
C MET A 272 3.26 20.90 -2.76
N LYS A 273 2.77 19.89 -3.48
CA LYS A 273 1.34 19.76 -3.78
C LYS A 273 0.84 18.37 -3.48
N PHE A 274 -0.33 18.29 -2.84
CA PHE A 274 -1.06 17.05 -2.77
C PHE A 274 -1.54 16.63 -4.16
N PRO A 275 -1.59 15.31 -4.44
CA PRO A 275 -2.04 14.79 -5.73
C PRO A 275 -3.56 14.90 -5.93
N ILE A 276 -4.29 15.34 -4.91
CA ILE A 276 -5.73 15.57 -4.89
C ILE A 276 -6.05 16.91 -4.20
N PRO A 277 -7.23 17.49 -4.42
CA PRO A 277 -7.63 18.73 -3.75
C PRO A 277 -7.64 18.60 -2.21
N ARG A 278 -7.34 19.70 -1.50
CA ARG A 278 -7.23 19.71 -0.03
C ARG A 278 -8.50 19.25 0.71
N TRP A 279 -9.69 19.51 0.16
CA TRP A 279 -10.96 19.05 0.76
C TRP A 279 -11.18 17.53 0.64
N ASP A 280 -10.37 16.84 -0.17
CA ASP A 280 -10.38 15.38 -0.30
C ASP A 280 -9.19 14.73 0.45
N VAL A 281 -8.37 15.51 1.15
CA VAL A 281 -7.27 15.04 2.01
C VAL A 281 -7.74 15.05 3.46
N LEU A 282 -7.83 13.89 4.09
CA LEU A 282 -8.20 13.78 5.50
C LEU A 282 -6.95 13.79 6.38
N VAL A 283 -6.91 14.70 7.35
CA VAL A 283 -5.92 14.75 8.43
C VAL A 283 -6.56 14.23 9.69
N ILE A 284 -5.91 13.25 10.32
CA ILE A 284 -6.47 12.46 11.41
C ILE A 284 -5.54 12.57 12.60
N ALA A 285 -6.08 13.05 13.73
CA ALA A 285 -5.34 13.17 14.98
C ALA A 285 -4.87 11.80 15.50
N PRO A 286 -3.84 11.78 16.37
CA PRO A 286 -3.34 10.52 16.92
C PRO A 286 -4.44 9.78 17.69
N GLY A 287 -4.78 8.56 17.27
CA GLY A 287 -5.85 7.76 17.88
C GLY A 287 -7.20 7.85 17.19
N ASP A 288 -7.27 8.49 16.02
CA ASP A 288 -8.46 8.58 15.16
C ASP A 288 -9.66 9.28 15.84
N ASP A 289 -9.41 10.16 16.83
CA ASP A 289 -10.45 10.85 17.62
C ASP A 289 -10.96 12.16 16.98
N LEU A 290 -10.18 12.73 16.07
CA LEU A 290 -10.52 13.89 15.27
C LEU A 290 -10.09 13.66 13.82
N VAL A 291 -11.02 13.89 12.89
CA VAL A 291 -10.80 13.81 11.44
C VAL A 291 -11.28 15.12 10.84
N VAL A 292 -10.40 15.81 10.12
CA VAL A 292 -10.66 17.11 9.48
C VAL A 292 -10.07 17.07 8.08
N ASP A 293 -10.73 17.64 7.09
CA ASP A 293 -10.10 17.80 5.79
C ASP A 293 -9.06 18.94 5.81
N ALA A 294 -8.02 18.82 4.98
CA ALA A 294 -6.92 19.77 4.97
C ALA A 294 -7.32 21.18 4.54
N TYR A 295 -8.48 21.35 3.89
CA TYR A 295 -9.00 22.65 3.50
C TYR A 295 -9.64 23.39 4.67
N GLU A 296 -10.41 22.71 5.52
CA GLU A 296 -10.96 23.28 6.75
C GLU A 296 -9.85 23.78 7.68
N ILE A 297 -8.77 23.01 7.85
CA ILE A 297 -7.61 23.39 8.67
C ILE A 297 -7.04 24.76 8.23
N ASP A 298 -6.84 24.95 6.92
CA ASP A 298 -6.33 26.21 6.37
C ASP A 298 -7.30 27.39 6.57
N ILE A 299 -8.62 27.15 6.58
CA ILE A 299 -9.62 28.19 6.84
C ILE A 299 -9.51 28.64 8.29
N TYR A 300 -9.51 27.70 9.23
CA TYR A 300 -9.46 27.99 10.66
C TYR A 300 -8.18 28.75 11.02
N ASP A 301 -7.03 28.32 10.51
CA ASP A 301 -5.76 29.00 10.77
C ASP A 301 -5.78 30.46 10.28
N LYS A 302 -6.25 30.70 9.04
CA LYS A 302 -6.39 32.07 8.49
C LYS A 302 -7.36 32.93 9.27
N GLU A 303 -8.49 32.39 9.73
CA GLU A 303 -9.45 33.11 10.56
C GLU A 303 -8.87 33.45 11.92
N GLU A 304 -8.14 32.52 12.54
CA GLU A 304 -7.51 32.76 13.82
C GLU A 304 -6.39 33.81 13.72
N GLU A 305 -5.59 33.77 12.65
CA GLU A 305 -4.56 34.76 12.39
C GLU A 305 -5.16 36.17 12.22
N ARG A 306 -6.30 36.29 11.51
CA ARG A 306 -7.05 37.54 11.39
C ARG A 306 -7.56 38.02 12.75
N ARG A 307 -8.13 37.13 13.57
CA ARG A 307 -8.61 37.46 14.92
C ARG A 307 -7.48 37.98 15.81
N ARG A 308 -6.30 37.35 15.75
CA ARG A 308 -5.10 37.80 16.47
C ARG A 308 -4.63 39.18 15.99
N LYS A 309 -4.70 39.45 14.69
CA LYS A 309 -4.37 40.76 14.09
C LYS A 309 -5.38 41.85 14.49
N SER A 310 -6.67 41.54 14.59
CA SER A 310 -7.70 42.51 15.01
C SER A 310 -7.72 42.81 16.52
N GLN A 311 -7.05 42.00 17.33
CA GLN A 311 -6.93 42.21 18.79
C GLN A 311 -5.62 42.91 19.20
N ARG A 312 -4.72 43.18 18.25
CA ARG A 312 -3.48 43.95 18.42
C ARG A 312 -3.67 45.37 17.92
#